data_AF-A0A8C2ZS57-F1
#
_entry.id   AF-A0A8C2ZS57-F1
#
_cell.length_a   1.000
_cell.length_b   1.000
_cell.length_c   1.000
_cell.angle_alpha   90.00
_cell.angle_beta   90.00
_cell.angle_gamma   90.00
#
_symmetry.space_group_name_H-M   'P 1'
#
loop_
_entity.id
_entity.type
_entity.pdbx_description
1 polymer ?
#
loop_
_entity_poly.entity_id
_entity_poly.type
_entity_poly.pdbx_seq_one_letter_code
_entity_poly.pdbx_strand_id
1 'polypeptide(L)'
;MVIPVPEAESNATYYDRLYRGDVKVPKQPIHIQPWGLDLDQPDYDMDSEDETLLIRLNRKMEIRPLQFETMVDRLEKATTHQLVSLSEAKLLLNEDDFLLQSVYDYWVRKRRTPPLTPRVKQERRDGSTNGDAYVAFRRRTEKMQTRKNRKNDEASYEKMLRLRREFSRTVSILEMIKRREKSKRELLHLTLEEVERR
;
A
#
# COMPACT_ATOMS: atom_id res chain seq x y z
N MET A 1 -18.69 -20.80 39.96
CA MET A 1 -17.51 -20.32 39.21
C MET A 1 -18.03 -19.32 38.19
N VAL A 2 -17.66 -18.04 38.27
CA VAL A 2 -18.15 -16.99 37.35
C VAL A 2 -17.07 -16.78 36.28
N ILE A 3 -17.47 -16.79 35.01
CA ILE A 3 -16.55 -16.54 33.88
C ILE A 3 -16.36 -15.02 33.80
N PRO A 4 -15.12 -14.50 33.84
CA PRO A 4 -14.88 -13.07 33.74
C PRO A 4 -15.27 -12.57 32.34
N VAL A 5 -16.01 -11.45 32.30
CA VAL A 5 -16.35 -10.73 31.07
C VAL A 5 -15.52 -9.45 31.07
N PRO A 6 -14.72 -9.18 30.02
CA PRO A 6 -13.95 -7.95 29.94
C PRO A 6 -14.87 -6.73 29.81
N GLU A 7 -14.49 -5.62 30.44
CA GLU A 7 -15.19 -4.36 30.30
C GLU A 7 -14.98 -3.79 28.89
N ALA A 8 -16.04 -3.27 28.29
CA ALA A 8 -15.99 -2.63 26.98
C ALA A 8 -15.95 -1.11 27.15
N GLU A 9 -14.81 -0.50 26.81
CA GLU A 9 -14.68 0.95 26.71
C GLU A 9 -15.07 1.41 25.30
N SER A 10 -15.78 2.54 25.21
CA SER A 10 -16.12 3.16 23.93
C SER A 10 -15.83 4.65 23.95
N ASN A 11 -15.21 5.15 22.88
CA ASN A 11 -14.99 6.57 22.66
C ASN A 11 -15.64 6.99 21.33
N ALA A 12 -16.95 7.28 21.39
CA ALA A 12 -17.74 7.68 20.23
C ALA A 12 -17.16 8.94 19.55
N THR A 13 -16.69 9.92 20.33
CA THR A 13 -16.16 11.17 19.76
C THR A 13 -14.88 10.98 18.95
N TYR A 14 -14.03 10.03 19.36
CA TYR A 14 -12.83 9.68 18.60
C TYR A 14 -13.17 8.88 17.35
N TYR A 15 -14.14 7.95 17.46
CA TYR A 15 -14.64 7.17 16.34
C TYR A 15 -15.22 8.05 15.23
N ASP A 16 -16.12 8.97 15.58
CA ASP A 16 -16.81 9.84 14.60
C ASP A 16 -15.85 10.79 13.87
N ARG A 17 -14.71 11.15 14.51
CA ARG A 17 -13.66 11.97 13.87
C ARG A 17 -12.88 11.20 12.81
N LEU A 18 -12.65 9.90 13.02
CA LEU A 18 -11.87 9.05 12.12
C LEU A 18 -12.72 8.47 10.99
N TYR A 19 -13.96 8.07 11.28
CA TYR A 19 -14.81 7.34 10.35
C TYR A 19 -16.00 8.18 9.93
N ARG A 20 -15.93 8.79 8.74
CA ARG A 20 -17.00 9.67 8.21
C ARG A 20 -18.26 8.95 7.76
N GLY A 21 -18.19 7.64 7.46
CA GLY A 21 -19.37 6.81 7.19
C GLY A 21 -20.03 6.95 5.81
N ASP A 22 -19.41 7.62 4.85
CA ASP A 22 -19.99 7.91 3.53
C ASP A 22 -20.01 6.71 2.55
N VAL A 23 -20.57 5.56 2.96
CA VAL A 23 -20.63 4.35 2.13
C VAL A 23 -22.00 4.21 1.46
N LYS A 24 -22.04 4.28 0.13
CA LYS A 24 -23.26 4.01 -0.65
C LYS A 24 -23.41 2.51 -0.88
N VAL A 25 -24.41 1.90 -0.24
CA VAL A 25 -24.67 0.46 -0.35
C VAL A 25 -25.19 0.11 -1.75
N PRO A 26 -24.51 -0.79 -2.49
CA PRO A 26 -24.98 -1.21 -3.81
C PRO A 26 -26.26 -2.05 -3.70
N LYS A 27 -27.09 -2.02 -4.76
CA LYS A 27 -28.31 -2.84 -4.84
C LYS A 27 -28.02 -4.34 -4.94
N GLN A 28 -26.83 -4.69 -5.43
CA GLN A 28 -26.37 -6.07 -5.58
C GLN A 28 -25.35 -6.42 -4.50
N PRO A 29 -25.18 -7.71 -4.16
CA PRO A 29 -24.14 -8.16 -3.25
C PRO A 29 -22.75 -7.70 -3.68
N ILE A 30 -21.91 -7.32 -2.72
CA ILE A 30 -20.53 -6.90 -2.98
C ILE A 30 -19.74 -8.12 -3.43
N HIS A 31 -19.27 -8.10 -4.68
CA HIS A 31 -18.30 -9.07 -5.16
C HIS A 31 -16.89 -8.60 -4.77
N ILE A 32 -16.37 -9.12 -3.65
CA ILE A 32 -15.02 -8.79 -3.19
C ILE A 32 -14.02 -9.41 -4.16
N GLN A 33 -13.42 -8.58 -5.02
CA GLN A 33 -12.16 -8.96 -5.63
C GLN A 33 -11.07 -8.85 -4.55
N PRO A 34 -10.11 -9.79 -4.49
CA PRO A 34 -8.94 -9.60 -3.65
C PRO A 34 -8.36 -8.24 -4.01
N TRP A 35 -8.29 -7.37 -3.02
CA TRP A 35 -7.72 -6.04 -3.15
C TRP A 35 -6.36 -6.24 -3.80
N GLY A 36 -6.17 -5.73 -5.01
CA GLY A 36 -4.81 -5.48 -5.47
C GLY A 36 -4.20 -4.62 -4.38
N LEU A 37 -3.07 -5.04 -3.81
CA LEU A 37 -2.24 -4.14 -3.02
C LEU A 37 -2.14 -2.87 -3.87
N ASP A 38 -2.75 -1.79 -3.40
CA ASP A 38 -2.75 -0.53 -4.13
C ASP A 38 -1.31 -0.04 -4.06
N LEU A 39 -0.50 -0.43 -5.05
CA LEU A 39 0.94 -0.17 -5.09
C LEU A 39 1.25 1.34 -5.09
N ASP A 40 0.23 2.16 -5.35
CA ASP A 40 0.30 3.60 -5.38
C ASP A 40 0.16 4.24 -3.99
N GLN A 41 -0.27 3.49 -2.96
CA GLN A 41 -0.31 3.99 -1.57
C GLN A 41 0.99 3.63 -0.84
N PRO A 42 1.65 4.59 -0.17
CA PRO A 42 2.82 4.29 0.65
C PRO A 42 2.44 3.36 1.82
N ASP A 43 3.34 2.45 2.20
CA ASP A 43 3.15 1.60 3.39
C ASP A 43 3.51 2.34 4.69
N TYR A 44 4.11 3.53 4.56
CA TYR A 44 4.54 4.37 5.67
C TYR A 44 3.43 5.36 6.05
N ASP A 45 3.00 5.29 7.30
CA ASP A 45 2.10 6.26 7.92
C ASP A 45 2.90 7.23 8.80
N MET A 46 2.61 8.53 8.69
CA MET A 46 3.23 9.53 9.55
C MET A 46 2.87 9.36 11.04
N ASP A 47 3.86 9.56 11.91
CA ASP A 47 3.63 9.68 13.35
C ASP A 47 3.67 11.14 13.84
N SER A 48 3.48 11.33 15.14
CA SER A 48 3.49 12.67 15.74
C SER A 48 4.85 13.39 15.61
N GLU A 49 5.97 12.67 15.50
CA GLU A 49 7.27 13.31 15.25
C GLU A 49 7.33 13.85 13.82
N ASP A 50 6.85 13.06 12.85
CA ASP A 50 6.77 13.44 11.44
C ASP A 50 5.87 14.67 11.22
N GLU A 51 4.74 14.74 11.91
CA GLU A 51 3.84 15.90 11.86
C GLU A 51 4.56 17.20 12.26
N THR A 52 5.38 17.14 13.31
CA THR A 52 6.16 18.33 13.76
C THR A 52 7.22 18.75 12.75
N LEU A 53 7.84 17.78 12.06
CA LEU A 53 8.76 18.06 10.98
C LEU A 53 8.04 18.69 9.79
N LEU A 54 6.91 18.11 9.38
CA LEU A 54 6.12 18.57 8.24
C LEU A 54 5.64 20.02 8.47
N ILE A 55 5.15 20.34 9.66
CA ILE A 55 4.78 21.72 10.04
C ILE A 55 5.97 22.68 9.89
N ARG A 56 7.18 22.24 10.25
CA ARG A 56 8.40 23.06 10.13
C ARG A 56 8.80 23.27 8.68
N LEU A 57 8.75 22.23 7.85
CA LEU A 57 9.08 22.29 6.42
C LEU A 57 8.06 23.15 5.66
N ASN A 58 6.78 23.07 6.03
CA ASN A 58 5.68 23.88 5.48
C ASN A 58 5.82 25.39 5.69
N ARG A 59 6.73 25.84 6.56
CA ARG A 59 7.09 27.27 6.66
C ARG A 59 7.92 27.77 5.49
N LYS A 60 8.57 26.88 4.76
CA LYS A 60 9.47 27.19 3.64
C LYS A 60 8.97 26.64 2.31
N MET A 61 8.31 25.48 2.32
CA MET A 61 7.81 24.80 1.12
C MET A 61 6.50 24.09 1.42
N GLU A 62 5.50 24.23 0.56
CA GLU A 62 4.22 23.52 0.71
C GLU A 62 4.35 22.04 0.33
N ILE A 63 4.40 21.17 1.34
CA ILE A 63 4.51 19.72 1.19
C ILE A 63 3.24 19.07 1.71
N ARG A 64 2.67 18.17 0.90
CA ARG A 64 1.49 17.38 1.28
C ARG A 64 1.91 16.19 2.16
N PRO A 65 1.10 15.77 3.15
CA PRO A 65 1.41 14.60 3.98
C PRO A 65 1.74 13.35 3.15
N LEU A 66 0.91 13.05 2.14
CA LEU A 66 1.12 11.90 1.25
C LEU A 66 2.45 11.96 0.48
N GLN A 67 2.92 13.16 0.12
CA GLN A 67 4.21 13.31 -0.56
C GLN A 67 5.35 12.92 0.40
N PHE A 68 5.29 13.39 1.65
CA PHE A 68 6.26 13.03 2.68
C PHE A 68 6.26 11.51 2.95
N GLU A 69 5.07 10.91 3.14
CA GLU A 69 4.91 9.47 3.32
C GLU A 69 5.52 8.67 2.16
N THR A 70 5.25 9.10 0.92
CA THR A 70 5.82 8.48 -0.29
C THR A 70 7.34 8.56 -0.31
N MET A 71 7.91 9.70 0.10
CA MET A 71 9.36 9.87 0.15
C MET A 71 10.00 8.92 1.17
N VAL A 72 9.45 8.87 2.38
CA VAL A 72 9.96 7.99 3.45
C VAL A 72 9.80 6.51 3.07
N ASP A 73 8.65 6.14 2.51
CA ASP A 73 8.38 4.77 2.04
C ASP A 73 9.38 4.31 0.99
N ARG A 74 9.73 5.17 0.01
CA ARG A 74 10.75 4.86 -1.01
C ARG A 74 12.13 4.64 -0.39
N LEU A 75 12.53 5.47 0.57
CA LEU A 75 13.79 5.30 1.29
C LEU A 75 13.79 4.01 2.12
N GLU A 76 12.69 3.71 2.80
CA GLU A 76 12.52 2.49 3.59
C GLU A 76 12.60 1.22 2.74
N LYS A 77 11.90 1.21 1.59
CA LYS A 77 11.87 0.08 0.64
C LYS A 77 13.22 -0.14 -0.06
N ALA A 78 13.94 0.94 -0.37
CA ALA A 78 15.26 0.85 -0.96
C ALA A 78 16.31 0.32 0.04
N THR A 79 16.07 0.48 1.34
CA THR A 79 17.02 0.03 2.34
C THR A 79 16.89 -1.47 2.60
N THR A 80 17.94 -2.20 2.26
CA THR A 80 18.06 -3.64 2.51
C THR A 80 18.99 -3.90 3.70
N HIS A 81 20.27 -4.15 3.45
CA HIS A 81 21.30 -4.40 4.47
C HIS A 81 22.10 -3.16 4.86
N GLN A 82 22.20 -2.18 3.95
CA GLN A 82 22.92 -0.91 4.16
C GLN A 82 21.96 0.26 3.98
N LEU A 83 22.17 1.31 4.77
CA LEU A 83 21.44 2.57 4.66
C LEU A 83 21.62 3.18 3.28
N VAL A 84 20.53 3.70 2.71
CA VAL A 84 20.53 4.47 1.46
C VAL A 84 21.43 5.68 1.63
N SER A 85 22.34 5.90 0.69
CA SER A 85 23.21 7.08 0.62
C SER A 85 22.46 8.30 0.08
N LEU A 86 22.97 9.52 0.33
CA LEU A 86 22.37 10.75 -0.19
C LEU A 86 22.27 10.75 -1.74
N SER A 87 23.27 10.18 -2.42
CA SER A 87 23.28 10.03 -3.88
C SER A 87 22.17 9.10 -4.38
N GLU A 88 21.93 7.99 -3.67
CA GLU A 88 20.84 7.06 -4.01
C GLU A 88 19.48 7.67 -3.69
N ALA A 89 19.35 8.39 -2.58
CA ALA A 89 18.14 9.13 -2.23
C ALA A 89 17.77 10.15 -3.32
N LYS A 90 18.75 10.84 -3.91
CA LYS A 90 18.53 11.77 -5.03
C LYS A 90 17.98 11.10 -6.27
N LEU A 91 18.44 9.89 -6.58
CA LEU A 91 17.90 9.11 -7.68
C LEU A 91 16.48 8.59 -7.40
N LEU A 92 16.18 8.23 -6.15
CA LEU A 92 14.90 7.63 -5.75
C LEU A 92 13.76 8.64 -5.63
N LEU A 93 14.05 9.83 -5.10
CA LEU A 93 13.05 10.83 -4.75
C LEU A 93 12.78 11.78 -5.92
N ASN A 94 13.82 12.20 -6.65
CA ASN A 94 13.72 13.19 -7.73
C ASN A 94 12.95 14.45 -7.30
N GLU A 95 13.27 14.95 -6.10
CA GLU A 95 12.69 16.15 -5.48
C GLU A 95 13.71 17.28 -5.41
N ASP A 96 13.28 18.47 -5.02
CA ASP A 96 14.16 19.63 -4.78
C ASP A 96 15.27 19.30 -3.76
N ASP A 97 16.49 19.83 -3.98
CA ASP A 97 17.67 19.52 -3.16
C ASP A 97 17.48 19.90 -1.68
N PHE A 98 16.77 21.00 -1.38
CA PHE A 98 16.50 21.41 0.01
C PHE A 98 15.53 20.45 0.69
N LEU A 99 14.45 20.06 0.00
CA LEU A 99 13.45 19.13 0.50
C LEU A 99 14.08 17.75 0.73
N LEU A 100 14.79 17.26 -0.27
CA LEU A 100 15.51 16.00 -0.23
C LEU A 100 16.45 15.92 0.96
N GLN A 101 17.32 16.93 1.12
CA GLN A 101 18.30 16.93 2.20
C GLN A 101 17.62 16.95 3.57
N SER A 102 16.57 17.76 3.74
CA SER A 102 15.83 17.87 4.99
C SER A 102 15.14 16.56 5.39
N VAL A 103 14.49 15.89 4.42
CA VAL A 103 13.81 14.60 4.66
C VAL A 103 14.81 13.48 4.89
N TYR A 104 15.89 13.44 4.11
CA TYR A 104 16.94 12.42 4.26
C TYR A 104 17.64 12.52 5.61
N ASP A 105 18.07 13.71 6.03
CA ASP A 105 18.75 13.91 7.32
C ASP A 105 17.84 13.57 8.52
N TYR A 106 16.54 13.78 8.38
CA TYR A 106 15.56 13.34 9.36
C TYR A 106 15.41 11.82 9.36
N TRP A 107 15.17 11.23 8.19
CA TRP A 107 14.97 9.80 8.02
C TRP A 107 16.16 8.97 8.54
N VAL A 108 17.40 9.35 8.19
CA VAL A 108 18.62 8.69 8.69
C VAL A 108 18.70 8.73 10.22
N ARG A 109 18.34 9.86 10.84
CA ARG A 109 18.32 10.00 12.30
C ARG A 109 17.25 9.10 12.94
N LYS A 110 16.06 9.05 12.36
CA LYS A 110 14.94 8.26 12.85
C LYS A 110 15.21 6.75 12.74
N ARG A 111 15.84 6.30 11.65
CA ARG A 111 16.08 4.89 11.32
C ARG A 111 17.13 4.17 12.17
N ARG A 112 17.93 4.88 12.99
CA ARG A 112 19.22 4.45 13.57
C ARG A 112 19.39 2.99 14.05
N THR A 113 18.35 2.23 14.41
CA THR A 113 18.52 0.80 14.73
C THR A 113 17.40 -0.14 14.26
N PRO A 114 16.10 0.20 14.29
CA PRO A 114 15.05 -0.62 13.69
C PRO A 114 14.44 -0.02 12.40
N PRO A 115 13.82 -0.85 11.54
CA PRO A 115 12.88 -0.36 10.53
C PRO A 115 11.84 0.56 11.17
N LEU A 116 11.45 1.62 10.46
CA LEU A 116 10.50 2.60 11.01
C LEU A 116 9.12 2.00 11.23
N THR A 117 8.67 1.14 10.30
CA THR A 117 7.41 0.42 10.43
C THR A 117 7.59 -0.85 11.24
N PRO A 118 6.84 -1.04 12.35
CA PRO A 118 6.84 -2.28 13.12
C PRO A 118 6.51 -3.49 12.23
N ARG A 119 7.24 -4.59 12.42
CA ARG A 119 7.04 -5.83 11.66
C ARG A 119 6.74 -6.99 12.57
N VAL A 120 5.87 -7.89 12.12
CA VAL A 120 5.65 -9.16 12.80
C VAL A 120 6.94 -9.97 12.82
N LYS A 121 7.33 -10.45 14.00
CA LYS A 121 8.52 -11.27 14.17
C LYS A 121 8.28 -12.65 13.54
N GLN A 122 9.06 -12.96 12.52
CA GLN A 122 9.01 -14.25 11.84
C GLN A 122 10.05 -15.22 12.42
N GLU A 123 9.80 -16.51 12.23
CA GLU A 123 10.70 -17.59 12.61
C GLU A 123 12.03 -17.49 11.83
N ARG A 124 13.14 -17.56 12.56
CA ARG A 124 14.46 -17.69 11.96
C ARG A 124 14.70 -19.15 11.54
N ARG A 125 15.33 -19.34 10.38
CA ARG A 125 15.63 -20.68 9.81
C ARG A 125 16.60 -21.50 10.67
N ASP A 126 17.31 -20.85 11.57
CA ASP A 126 18.26 -21.47 12.51
C ASP A 126 17.59 -22.11 13.74
N GLY A 127 16.26 -22.00 13.89
CA GLY A 127 15.52 -22.59 15.01
C GLY A 127 15.67 -21.85 16.34
N SER A 128 16.43 -20.74 16.38
CA SER A 128 16.72 -19.94 17.58
C SER A 128 15.49 -19.27 18.21
N THR A 129 14.36 -19.29 17.49
CA THR A 129 13.13 -18.56 17.83
C THR A 129 12.00 -19.49 18.30
N ASN A 130 12.29 -20.76 18.61
CA ASN A 130 11.28 -21.77 18.97
C ASN A 130 10.52 -21.51 20.29
N GLY A 131 11.16 -20.86 21.28
CA GLY A 131 10.54 -20.54 22.56
C GLY A 131 10.02 -19.11 22.70
N ASP A 132 10.11 -18.30 21.63
CA ASP A 132 9.76 -16.89 21.67
C ASP A 132 8.27 -16.67 21.36
N ALA A 133 7.55 -16.10 22.35
CA ALA A 133 6.11 -15.85 22.28
C ALA A 133 5.71 -14.81 21.22
N TYR A 134 6.63 -13.94 20.77
CA TYR A 134 6.35 -12.93 19.75
C TYR A 134 6.44 -13.46 18.32
N VAL A 135 6.87 -14.72 18.13
CA VAL A 135 7.03 -15.32 16.80
C VAL A 135 5.69 -15.85 16.30
N ALA A 136 5.19 -15.23 15.22
CA ALA A 136 3.92 -15.59 14.60
C ALA A 136 4.10 -16.10 13.15
N PHE A 137 3.05 -16.73 12.60
CA PHE A 137 2.99 -17.19 11.22
C PHE A 137 4.13 -18.14 10.80
N ARG A 138 4.49 -19.09 11.67
CA ARG A 138 5.55 -20.09 11.39
C ARG A 138 5.28 -20.85 10.10
N ARG A 139 6.32 -20.99 9.29
CA ARG A 139 6.24 -21.73 8.04
C ARG A 139 6.39 -23.21 8.35
N ARG A 140 5.28 -23.88 8.63
CA ARG A 140 5.26 -25.33 8.53
C ARG A 140 5.21 -25.64 7.05
N THR A 141 6.31 -26.16 6.52
CA THR A 141 6.24 -26.82 5.22
C THR A 141 5.24 -27.96 5.39
N GLU A 142 4.01 -27.79 4.89
CA GLU A 142 3.41 -28.89 4.17
C GLU A 142 4.50 -29.27 3.18
N LYS A 143 5.17 -30.40 3.42
CA LYS A 143 6.09 -30.96 2.43
C LYS A 143 5.24 -31.02 1.18
N MET A 144 5.49 -30.11 0.25
CA MET A 144 4.75 -30.08 -1.00
C MET A 144 5.05 -31.44 -1.61
N GLN A 145 4.11 -32.37 -1.48
CA GLN A 145 4.26 -33.68 -2.06
C GLN A 145 4.22 -33.39 -3.54
N THR A 146 5.40 -33.35 -4.13
CA THR A 146 5.57 -33.31 -5.56
C THR A 146 4.96 -34.62 -6.04
N ARG A 147 3.69 -34.57 -6.44
CA ARG A 147 3.08 -35.69 -7.14
C ARG A 147 4.01 -36.01 -8.30
N LYS A 148 4.57 -37.22 -8.27
CA LYS A 148 5.32 -37.81 -9.38
C LYS A 148 4.56 -37.52 -10.69
N ASN A 149 5.27 -36.98 -11.68
CA ASN A 149 4.82 -36.72 -13.06
C ASN A 149 3.56 -35.85 -13.22
N ARG A 150 3.69 -34.55 -12.97
CA ARG A 150 2.83 -33.55 -13.65
C ARG A 150 3.40 -33.35 -15.06
N LYS A 151 2.95 -34.14 -16.04
CA LYS A 151 3.38 -33.98 -17.43
C LYS A 151 2.90 -32.63 -17.97
N ASN A 152 3.77 -31.95 -18.72
CA ASN A 152 3.41 -30.75 -19.48
C ASN A 152 2.63 -31.19 -20.72
N ASP A 153 1.35 -31.50 -20.54
CA ASP A 153 0.52 -32.06 -21.60
C ASP A 153 0.03 -30.94 -22.52
N GLU A 154 0.09 -31.18 -23.84
CA GLU A 154 -0.32 -30.25 -24.91
C GLU A 154 -1.69 -29.62 -24.66
N ALA A 155 -2.65 -30.41 -24.15
CA ALA A 155 -3.98 -29.94 -23.81
C ALA A 155 -4.00 -28.84 -22.71
N SER A 156 -3.05 -28.86 -21.77
CA SER A 156 -2.91 -27.81 -20.75
C SER A 156 -2.34 -26.52 -21.33
N TYR A 157 -1.41 -26.64 -22.29
CA TYR A 157 -0.85 -25.52 -23.01
C TYR A 157 -1.87 -24.85 -23.94
N GLU A 158 -2.69 -25.63 -24.65
CA GLU A 158 -3.79 -25.08 -25.45
C GLU A 158 -4.79 -24.29 -24.60
N LYS A 159 -5.16 -24.81 -23.42
CA LYS A 159 -6.04 -24.10 -22.47
C LYS A 159 -5.42 -22.78 -22.04
N MET A 160 -4.11 -22.74 -21.80
CA MET A 160 -3.39 -21.50 -21.46
C MET A 160 -3.42 -20.49 -22.62
N LEU A 161 -3.23 -20.94 -23.86
CA LEU A 161 -3.31 -20.07 -25.04
C LEU A 161 -4.72 -19.49 -25.23
N ARG A 162 -5.76 -20.31 -25.03
CA ARG A 162 -7.16 -19.85 -25.06
C ARG A 162 -7.41 -18.82 -23.97
N LEU A 163 -6.99 -19.11 -22.72
CA LEU A 163 -7.12 -18.19 -21.60
C LEU A 163 -6.42 -16.85 -21.86
N ARG A 164 -5.21 -16.87 -22.42
CA ARG A 164 -4.49 -15.64 -22.81
C ARG A 164 -5.29 -14.81 -23.82
N ARG A 165 -5.85 -15.46 -24.86
CA ARG A 165 -6.68 -14.78 -25.87
C ARG A 165 -7.93 -14.16 -25.26
N GLU A 166 -8.63 -14.89 -24.38
CA GLU A 166 -9.81 -14.36 -23.70
C GLU A 166 -9.45 -13.18 -22.79
N PHE A 167 -8.35 -13.24 -22.02
CA PHE A 167 -7.90 -12.09 -21.23
C PHE A 167 -7.54 -10.89 -22.12
N SER A 168 -6.88 -11.09 -23.26
CA SER A 168 -6.59 -9.99 -24.20
C SER A 168 -7.87 -9.34 -24.71
N ARG A 169 -8.91 -10.12 -25.00
CA ARG A 169 -10.24 -9.59 -25.37
C ARG A 169 -10.88 -8.82 -24.22
N THR A 170 -10.85 -9.37 -23.01
CA THR A 170 -11.38 -8.69 -21.81
C THR A 170 -10.69 -7.35 -21.58
N VAL A 171 -9.35 -7.29 -21.68
CA VAL A 171 -8.58 -6.05 -21.55
C VAL A 171 -8.99 -5.02 -22.60
N SER A 172 -9.18 -5.44 -23.85
CA SER A 172 -9.66 -4.55 -24.92
C SER A 172 -11.05 -3.96 -24.61
N ILE A 173 -11.98 -4.79 -24.12
CA ILE A 173 -13.32 -4.34 -23.71
C ILE A 173 -13.23 -3.36 -22.53
N LEU A 174 -12.43 -3.65 -21.51
CA LEU A 174 -12.22 -2.76 -20.37
C LEU A 174 -11.62 -1.42 -20.80
N GLU A 175 -10.67 -1.42 -21.73
CA GLU A 175 -10.07 -0.20 -22.28
C GLU A 175 -11.10 0.63 -23.06
N MET A 176 -11.98 0.00 -23.85
CA MET A 176 -13.09 0.69 -24.51
C MET A 176 -14.06 1.31 -23.50
N ILE A 177 -14.39 0.60 -22.42
CA ILE A 177 -15.26 1.13 -21.34
C ILE A 177 -14.58 2.32 -20.67
N LYS A 178 -13.28 2.21 -20.31
CA LYS A 178 -12.50 3.30 -19.72
C LYS A 178 -12.51 4.56 -20.60
N ARG A 179 -12.28 4.42 -21.91
CA ARG A 179 -12.35 5.53 -22.87
C ARG A 179 -13.74 6.15 -22.93
N ARG A 180 -14.79 5.32 -23.01
CA ARG A 180 -16.18 5.78 -23.02
C ARG A 180 -16.52 6.61 -21.77
N GLU A 181 -16.17 6.13 -20.58
CA GLU A 181 -16.45 6.85 -19.34
C GLU A 181 -15.60 8.14 -19.22
N LYS A 182 -14.36 8.14 -19.71
CA LYS A 182 -13.54 9.35 -19.81
C LYS A 182 -14.20 10.41 -20.70
N SER A 183 -14.65 10.05 -21.90
CA SER A 183 -15.31 10.99 -22.82
C SER A 183 -16.63 11.53 -22.26
N LYS A 184 -17.43 10.71 -21.57
CA LYS A 184 -18.64 11.20 -20.87
C LYS A 184 -18.31 12.23 -19.79
N ARG A 185 -17.24 12.00 -19.02
CA ARG A 185 -16.78 12.94 -18.00
C ARG A 185 -16.33 14.26 -18.62
N GLU A 186 -15.57 14.21 -19.72
CA GLU A 186 -15.14 15.40 -20.46
C GLU A 186 -16.35 16.20 -20.99
N LEU A 187 -17.33 15.52 -21.57
CA LEU A 187 -18.58 16.15 -22.03
C LEU A 187 -19.33 16.87 -20.89
N LEU A 188 -19.42 16.24 -19.70
CA LEU A 188 -20.03 16.85 -18.53
C LEU A 188 -19.28 18.11 -18.08
N HIS A 189 -17.94 18.08 -18.06
CA HIS A 189 -17.13 19.25 -17.73
C HIS A 189 -17.35 20.40 -18.72
N LEU A 190 -17.37 20.11 -20.02
CA LEU A 190 -17.66 21.12 -21.05
C LEU A 190 -19.07 21.70 -20.91
N THR A 191 -20.06 20.86 -20.63
CA THR A 191 -21.44 21.30 -20.44
C THR A 191 -21.57 22.21 -19.23
N LEU A 192 -20.89 21.89 -18.13
CA LEU A 192 -20.85 22.74 -16.93
C LEU A 192 -20.24 24.11 -17.26
N GLU A 193 -19.11 24.12 -17.97
CA GLU A 193 -18.42 25.35 -18.37
C GLU A 193 -19.28 26.23 -19.30
N GLU A 194 -20.00 25.63 -20.25
CA GLU A 194 -20.94 26.37 -21.11
C GLU A 194 -22.10 26.98 -20.30
N VAL A 195 -22.60 26.28 -19.28
CA VAL A 195 -23.66 26.78 -18.39
C VAL A 195 -23.15 27.92 -17.52
N GLU A 196 -21.94 27.81 -16.96
CA GLU A 196 -21.33 28.87 -16.13
C GLU A 196 -21.01 30.15 -16.92
N ARG A 197 -20.79 30.03 -18.24
CA ARG A 197 -20.56 31.18 -19.13
C ARG A 197 -21.83 31.89 -19.59
N ARG A 198 -23.03 31.29 -19.42
CA ARG A 198 -24.32 31.87 -19.81
C ARG A 198 -24.94 32.66 -18.68
#